data_AF-A0A7V4Y929-F1
#
_entry.id   AF-A0A7V4Y929-F1
#
_cell.length_a   1.000
_cell.length_b   1.000
_cell.length_c   1.000
_cell.angle_alpha   90.00
_cell.angle_beta   90.00
_cell.angle_gamma   90.00
#
_symmetry.space_group_name_H-M   'P 1'
#
loop_
_entity.id
_entity.type
_entity.pdbx_description
1 polymer ?
#
loop_
_entity_poly.entity_id
_entity_poly.type
_entity_poly.pdbx_seq_one_letter_code
_entity_poly.pdbx_strand_id
1 'polypeptide(L)'
;MITNPIAASSIDLLITNFIDLLRTISFPLGIVIVIVAAYLFVTSAGNEEQLKTAKRTILYLFIGFLFIILAKAIAEIILSWFK
;
A
#
# COMPACT_ATOMS: atom_id res chain seq x y z
N MET A 1 9.16 -7.09 26.41
CA MET A 1 10.08 -7.44 25.31
C MET A 1 9.40 -7.01 24.04
N ILE A 2 10.03 -6.18 23.20
CA ILE A 2 9.46 -5.83 21.89
C ILE A 2 9.62 -7.08 21.01
N THR A 3 8.52 -7.78 20.74
CA THR A 3 8.53 -8.93 19.83
C THR A 3 8.85 -8.41 18.45
N ASN A 4 9.95 -8.90 17.85
CA ASN A 4 10.31 -8.55 16.48
C ASN A 4 9.17 -9.02 15.54
N PRO A 5 8.44 -8.10 14.88
CA PRO A 5 7.29 -8.46 14.05
C PRO A 5 7.68 -9.20 12.76
N ILE A 6 8.97 -9.25 12.42
CA ILE A 6 9.47 -9.91 11.22
C ILE A 6 9.91 -11.35 11.50
N ALA A 7 10.38 -11.63 12.74
CA ALA A 7 11.04 -12.87 13.20
C ALA A 7 10.97 -14.05 12.20
N ALA A 8 11.90 -14.07 11.24
CA ALA A 8 11.90 -15.02 10.14
C ALA A 8 13.10 -15.96 10.24
N SER A 9 12.83 -17.27 10.19
CA SER A 9 13.83 -18.34 10.17
C SER A 9 14.09 -18.90 8.76
N SER A 10 13.37 -18.39 7.75
CA SER A 10 13.43 -18.85 6.36
C SER A 10 13.05 -17.70 5.41
N ILE A 11 13.53 -17.75 4.16
CA ILE A 11 13.29 -16.70 3.15
C ILE A 11 11.79 -16.55 2.88
N ASP A 12 11.05 -17.66 2.85
CA ASP A 12 9.59 -17.68 2.70
C ASP A 12 8.88 -16.88 3.80
N LEU A 13 9.27 -17.11 5.07
CA LEU A 13 8.71 -16.40 6.22
C LEU A 13 9.09 -14.93 6.22
N LEU A 14 10.29 -14.58 5.76
CA LEU A 14 10.72 -13.18 5.66
C LEU A 14 9.83 -12.43 4.66
N ILE A 15 9.64 -12.98 3.46
CA ILE A 15 8.85 -12.34 2.40
C ILE A 15 7.38 -12.23 2.81
N THR A 16 6.80 -13.31 3.34
CA THR A 16 5.39 -13.32 3.76
C THR A 16 5.12 -12.37 4.92
N ASN A 17 5.95 -12.37 5.97
CA ASN A 17 5.81 -11.44 7.10
C ASN A 17 6.00 -9.98 6.67
N PHE A 18 6.90 -9.71 5.72
CA PHE A 18 7.09 -8.36 5.19
C PHE A 18 5.84 -7.86 4.44
N ILE A 19 5.22 -8.72 3.63
CA ILE A 19 3.98 -8.39 2.91
C ILE A 19 2.83 -8.14 3.90
N ASP A 20 2.69 -8.97 4.93
CA ASP A 20 1.65 -8.80 5.95
C ASP A 20 1.85 -7.52 6.79
N LEU A 21 3.10 -7.15 7.07
CA LEU A 21 3.44 -5.90 7.72
C LEU A 21 3.06 -4.70 6.84
N LEU A 22 3.42 -4.72 5.55
CA LEU A 22 3.01 -3.68 4.60
C LEU A 22 1.48 -3.58 4.52
N ARG A 23 0.76 -4.71 4.46
CA ARG A 23 -0.70 -4.74 4.42
C ARG A 23 -1.31 -4.08 5.65
N THR A 24 -0.78 -4.38 6.83
CA THR A 24 -1.25 -3.80 8.10
C THR A 24 -1.11 -2.28 8.13
N ILE A 25 0.01 -1.74 7.64
CA ILE A 25 0.26 -0.29 7.62
C ILE A 25 -0.52 0.40 6.50
N SER A 26 -0.77 -0.29 5.39
CA SER A 26 -1.38 0.31 4.21
C SER A 26 -2.84 0.71 4.40
N PHE A 27 -3.60 -0.03 5.23
CA PHE A 27 -5.00 0.31 5.54
C PHE A 27 -5.15 1.69 6.20
N PRO A 28 -4.54 1.97 7.37
CA PRO A 28 -4.65 3.27 8.00
C PRO A 28 -4.03 4.39 7.15
N LEU A 29 -2.92 4.10 6.46
CA LEU A 29 -2.28 5.06 5.55
C LEU A 29 -3.20 5.44 4.37
N GLY A 30 -3.91 4.45 3.82
CA GLY A 30 -4.87 4.67 2.76
C GLY A 30 -6.00 5.62 3.15
N ILE A 31 -6.54 5.48 4.36
CA ILE A 31 -7.58 6.36 4.89
C ILE A 31 -7.09 7.81 4.94
N VAL A 32 -5.87 8.04 5.43
CA VAL A 32 -5.27 9.39 5.49
C VAL A 32 -5.15 10.00 4.11
N ILE A 33 -4.67 9.24 3.12
CA ILE A 33 -4.52 9.73 1.75
C ILE A 33 -5.88 10.08 1.13
N VAL A 34 -6.92 9.29 1.37
CA VAL A 34 -8.29 9.61 0.90
C VAL A 34 -8.76 10.95 1.47
N ILE A 35 -8.54 11.18 2.77
CA ILE A 35 -8.94 12.44 3.43
C ILE A 35 -8.18 13.61 2.81
N VAL A 36 -6.86 13.50 2.60
CA VAL A 36 -6.05 14.54 1.97
C VAL A 36 -6.51 14.81 0.54
N ALA A 37 -6.81 13.77 -0.24
CA ALA A 37 -7.30 13.92 -1.60
C ALA A 37 -8.69 14.56 -1.66
N ALA A 38 -9.58 14.20 -0.74
CA ALA A 38 -10.91 14.80 -0.61
C ALA A 38 -10.83 16.28 -0.20
N TYR A 39 -9.96 16.60 0.76
CA TYR A 39 -9.70 17.99 1.15
C TYR A 39 -9.21 18.81 -0.04
N LEU A 40 -8.17 18.32 -0.74
CA LEU A 40 -7.63 18.98 -1.92
C LEU A 40 -8.68 19.17 -3.01
N PHE A 41 -9.55 18.18 -3.23
CA PHE A 41 -10.63 18.26 -4.20
C PHE A 41 -11.64 19.37 -3.87
N VAL A 42 -12.06 19.47 -2.59
CA VAL A 42 -13.02 20.49 -2.13
C VAL A 42 -12.40 21.88 -2.12
N THR A 43 -11.15 22.02 -1.68
CA THR A 43 -10.47 23.33 -1.62
C THR A 43 -9.98 23.84 -2.96
N SER A 44 -10.06 23.03 -4.03
CA SER A 44 -9.53 23.39 -5.34
C SER A 44 -10.20 24.64 -5.94
N ALA A 45 -11.42 25.02 -5.55
CA ALA A 45 -12.08 26.32 -5.84
C ALA A 45 -11.85 26.93 -7.25
N GLY A 46 -11.75 26.11 -8.31
CA GLY A 46 -11.50 26.56 -9.69
C GLY A 46 -10.03 26.51 -10.17
N ASN A 47 -9.08 26.12 -9.32
CA ASN A 47 -7.71 25.82 -9.69
C ASN A 47 -7.63 24.41 -10.31
N GLU A 48 -7.43 24.35 -11.63
CA GLU A 48 -7.34 23.10 -12.38
C GLU A 48 -6.17 22.20 -11.97
N GLU A 49 -5.07 22.80 -11.51
CA GLU A 49 -3.86 22.07 -11.11
C GLU A 49 -4.08 21.27 -9.82
N GLN A 50 -4.75 21.88 -8.84
CA GLN A 50 -5.13 21.21 -7.60
C GLN A 50 -6.15 20.08 -7.86
N LEU A 51 -7.11 20.33 -8.76
CA LEU A 51 -8.09 19.32 -9.16
C LEU A 51 -7.43 18.11 -9.85
N LYS A 52 -6.46 18.37 -10.73
CA LYS A 52 -5.68 17.31 -11.40
C LYS A 52 -4.86 16.52 -10.38
N THR A 53 -4.27 17.20 -9.41
CA THR A 53 -3.48 16.58 -8.35
C THR A 53 -4.33 15.69 -7.45
N ALA A 54 -5.53 16.12 -7.05
CA ALA A 54 -6.48 15.31 -6.28
C ALA A 54 -6.85 14.01 -7.02
N LYS A 55 -7.19 14.11 -8.31
CA LYS A 55 -7.51 12.94 -9.15
C LYS A 55 -6.33 11.98 -9.28
N ARG A 56 -5.12 12.50 -9.49
CA ARG A 56 -3.89 11.68 -9.57
C ARG A 56 -3.60 10.98 -8.25
N THR A 57 -3.81 11.66 -7.13
CA THR A 57 -3.61 11.11 -5.78
C THR A 57 -4.53 9.91 -5.55
N ILE A 58 -5.81 10.04 -5.91
CA ILE A 58 -6.78 8.94 -5.83
C ILE A 58 -6.38 7.78 -6.75
N LEU A 59 -5.94 8.06 -7.99
CA LEU A 59 -5.45 7.03 -8.90
C LEU A 59 -4.27 6.26 -8.31
N TYR A 60 -3.26 6.95 -7.77
CA TYR A 60 -2.11 6.30 -7.15
C TYR A 60 -2.48 5.52 -5.90
N LEU A 61 -3.45 5.98 -5.13
CA LEU A 61 -4.00 5.22 -4.01
C LEU A 61 -4.55 3.87 -4.48
N PHE A 62 -5.41 3.86 -5.52
CA PHE A 62 -5.96 2.63 -6.07
C PHE A 62 -4.88 1.70 -6.62
N ILE A 63 -3.90 2.26 -7.34
CA ILE A 63 -2.76 1.49 -7.85
C ILE A 63 -1.97 0.85 -6.70
N GLY A 64 -1.69 1.60 -5.63
CA GLY A 64 -1.00 1.08 -4.44
C GLY A 64 -1.75 -0.07 -3.77
N PHE A 65 -3.07 0.08 -3.58
CA PHE A 65 -3.92 -0.99 -3.05
C PHE A 65 -3.94 -2.23 -3.94
N LEU A 66 -4.00 -2.02 -5.26
CA LEU A 66 -3.94 -3.13 -6.23
C LEU A 66 -2.62 -3.90 -6.11
N PHE A 67 -1.49 -3.20 -5.99
CA PHE A 67 -0.19 -3.83 -5.79
C PHE A 67 -0.11 -4.63 -4.49
N ILE A 68 -0.70 -4.14 -3.39
CA ILE A 68 -0.70 -4.88 -2.10
C ILE A 68 -1.48 -6.19 -2.22
N ILE A 69 -2.60 -6.19 -2.95
CA ILE A 69 -3.39 -7.41 -3.20
C ILE A 69 -2.58 -8.39 -4.05
N LEU A 70 -1.91 -7.89 -5.11
CA LEU A 70 -1.10 -8.71 -6.01
C LEU A 70 0.21 -9.19 -5.36
N ALA A 71 0.76 -8.46 -4.39
CA ALA A 71 2.06 -8.75 -3.77
C ALA A 71 2.13 -10.17 -3.21
N LYS A 72 1.07 -10.65 -2.54
CA LYS A 72 1.02 -12.01 -1.99
C LYS A 72 1.05 -13.07 -3.10
N ALA A 73 0.28 -12.87 -4.16
CA ALA A 73 0.24 -13.79 -5.30
C ALA A 73 1.59 -13.85 -6.03
N ILE A 74 2.21 -12.69 -6.28
CA ILE A 74 3.53 -12.62 -6.91
C ILE A 74 4.60 -13.29 -6.03
N ALA A 75 4.57 -13.06 -4.73
CA ALA A 75 5.52 -13.67 -3.80
C ALA A 75 5.41 -15.19 -3.76
N GLU A 76 4.19 -15.75 -3.73
CA GLU A 76 3.97 -17.19 -3.77
C GLU A 76 4.48 -17.82 -5.07
N ILE A 77 4.27 -17.16 -6.22
CA ILE A 77 4.78 -17.62 -7.52
C ILE A 77 6.31 -17.65 -7.53
N ILE A 78 6.97 -16.59 -7.04
CA ILE A 78 8.44 -16.51 -7.00
C ILE A 78 9.00 -17.56 -6.05
N LEU A 79 8.41 -17.72 -4.86
CA LEU A 79 8.84 -18.73 -3.88
C LEU A 79 8.68 -20.15 -4.42
N SER A 80 7.62 -20.41 -5.19
CA SER A 80 7.41 -21.70 -5.85
C SER A 80 8.50 -22.07 -6.84
N TRP A 81 9.26 -21.12 -7.39
CA TRP A 81 10.36 -21.41 -8.31
C TRP A 81 11.66 -21.78 -7.60
N PHE A 82 11.78 -21.42 -6.32
CA PHE A 82 12.95 -21.70 -5.49
C PHE A 82 12.83 -23.01 -4.70
N LYS A 83 11.68 -23.68 -4.76
CA LYS A 83 11.40 -24.97 -4.14
C LYS A 83 11.52 -26.09 -5.16
#